data_AF-A0A7J4G305-F1
#
_entry.id   AF-A0A7J4G305-F1
#
_cell.length_a   1.000
_cell.length_b   1.000
_cell.length_c   1.000
_cell.angle_alpha   90.00
_cell.angle_beta   90.00
_cell.angle_gamma   90.00
#
_symmetry.space_group_name_H-M   'P 1'
#
loop_
_entity.id
_entity.type
_entity.pdbx_description
1 polymer ?
#
loop_
_entity_poly.entity_id
_entity_poly.type
_entity_poly.pdbx_seq_one_letter_code
_entity_poly.pdbx_strand_id
1 'polypeptide(L)'
;MSKFYGFRKCTYCEIECTPGNFVDHQSERFCSACWVQHENPQHPDLEAIREKVKTAANTWKFTKKSIDEYKLPNGPHPVKN
;
A
#
# COMPACT_ATOMS: atom_id res chain seq x y z
N MET A 1 20.80 -0.65 -9.86
CA MET A 1 19.60 -0.32 -9.07
C MET A 1 18.89 -1.61 -8.72
N SER A 2 18.72 -1.90 -7.43
CA SER A 2 17.89 -3.03 -6.98
C SER A 2 16.46 -2.83 -7.49
N LYS A 3 15.91 -3.81 -8.21
CA LYS A 3 14.51 -3.77 -8.65
C LYS A 3 13.61 -3.71 -7.41
N PHE A 4 12.77 -2.69 -7.33
CA PHE A 4 11.76 -2.60 -6.28
C PHE A 4 10.60 -3.52 -6.66
N TYR A 5 10.47 -4.65 -5.97
CA TYR A 5 9.43 -5.67 -6.24
C TYR A 5 8.08 -5.35 -5.57
N GLY A 6 7.91 -4.14 -5.06
CA GLY A 6 6.72 -3.77 -4.29
C GLY A 6 6.71 -4.35 -2.86
N PHE A 7 5.70 -3.96 -2.09
CA PHE A 7 5.54 -4.40 -0.71
C PHE A 7 4.82 -5.75 -0.57
N ARG A 8 4.47 -6.42 -1.66
CA ARG A 8 3.73 -7.70 -1.68
C ARG A 8 2.37 -7.59 -0.97
N LYS A 9 1.70 -8.74 -0.77
CA LYS A 9 0.41 -8.85 -0.08
C LYS A 9 0.58 -9.59 1.24
N CYS A 10 -0.32 -9.36 2.18
CA CYS A 10 -0.42 -10.15 3.39
C CYS A 10 -0.80 -11.60 3.05
N THR A 11 -0.11 -12.60 3.61
CA THR A 11 -0.42 -14.02 3.44
C THR A 11 -1.83 -14.38 3.93
N TYR A 12 -2.33 -13.70 4.96
CA TYR A 12 -3.57 -14.07 5.64
C TYR A 12 -4.83 -13.39 5.09
N CYS A 13 -4.74 -12.10 4.73
CA CYS A 13 -5.89 -11.31 4.29
C CYS A 13 -5.77 -10.80 2.84
N GLU A 14 -4.67 -11.12 2.17
CA GLU A 14 -4.39 -10.77 0.76
C GLU A 14 -4.43 -9.27 0.41
N ILE A 15 -4.54 -8.40 1.41
CA ILE A 15 -4.47 -6.95 1.24
C ILE A 15 -3.04 -6.56 0.84
N GLU A 16 -2.92 -5.62 -0.09
CA GLU A 16 -1.63 -5.04 -0.47
C GLU A 16 -0.98 -4.35 0.73
N CYS A 17 0.25 -4.75 1.04
CA CYS A 17 1.02 -4.11 2.08
C CYS A 17 1.42 -2.70 1.61
N THR A 18 1.47 -1.76 2.55
CA THR A 18 1.93 -0.40 2.33
C THR A 18 3.19 -0.13 3.14
N PRO A 19 4.01 0.87 2.77
CA PRO A 19 5.19 1.21 3.54
C PRO A 19 4.84 1.39 5.02
N GLY A 20 5.55 0.69 5.92
CA GLY A 20 5.35 0.79 7.37
C GLY A 20 4.17 0.00 7.96
N ASN A 21 3.38 -0.71 7.15
CA ASN A 21 2.21 -1.50 7.61
C ASN A 21 2.34 -3.01 7.38
N PHE A 22 3.57 -3.53 7.37
CA PHE A 22 3.83 -4.96 7.20
C PHE A 22 4.91 -5.44 8.15
N VAL A 23 4.89 -6.74 8.42
CA VAL A 23 5.89 -7.48 9.19
C VAL A 23 6.25 -8.73 8.40
N ASP A 24 7.55 -8.96 8.22
CA ASP A 24 8.04 -10.24 7.68
C ASP A 24 8.40 -11.16 8.82
N HIS A 25 7.82 -12.34 8.85
CA HIS A 25 8.12 -13.38 9.83
C HIS A 25 8.24 -14.73 9.13
N GLN A 26 9.32 -15.47 9.39
CA GLN A 26 9.56 -16.81 8.82
C GLN A 26 9.42 -16.89 7.29
N SER A 27 9.87 -15.87 6.56
CA SER A 27 9.74 -15.75 5.08
C SER A 27 8.31 -15.50 4.56
N GLU A 28 7.33 -15.35 5.46
CA GLU A 28 5.98 -14.93 5.14
C GLU A 28 5.78 -13.45 5.48
N ARG A 29 4.90 -12.77 4.73
CA ARG A 29 4.58 -11.36 4.95
C ARG A 29 3.18 -11.21 5.53
N PHE A 30 3.10 -10.53 6.66
CA PHE A 30 1.85 -10.21 7.34
C PHE A 30 1.61 -8.71 7.28
N CYS A 31 0.34 -8.29 7.17
CA CYS A 31 0.01 -6.91 7.55
C CYS A 31 0.08 -6.78 9.07
N SER A 32 0.35 -5.57 9.55
CA SER A 32 0.46 -5.29 10.99
C SER A 32 -0.78 -5.78 11.77
N ALA A 33 -1.98 -5.65 11.19
CA ALA A 33 -3.21 -6.15 11.80
C ALA A 33 -3.24 -7.68 11.98
N CYS A 34 -2.87 -8.44 10.93
CA CYS A 34 -2.86 -9.90 10.99
C CYS A 34 -1.75 -10.42 11.91
N TRP A 35 -0.61 -9.73 11.94
CA TRP A 35 0.47 -10.05 12.87
C TRP A 35 0.05 -9.83 14.33
N VAL A 36 -0.53 -8.67 14.65
CA VAL A 36 -1.01 -8.38 16.01
C VAL A 36 -2.12 -9.35 16.41
N GLN A 37 -3.00 -9.73 15.49
CA GLN A 37 -4.03 -10.74 15.77
C GLN A 37 -3.44 -12.14 16.06
N HIS A 38 -2.34 -12.51 15.39
CA HIS A 38 -1.65 -13.78 15.61
C HIS A 38 -1.00 -13.83 17.00
N GLU A 39 -0.28 -12.78 17.37
CA GLU A 39 0.46 -12.71 18.64
C GLU A 39 -0.44 -12.35 19.83
N ASN A 40 -1.47 -11.53 19.61
CA ASN A 40 -2.37 -11.05 20.66
C ASN A 40 -3.82 -10.91 20.15
N PRO A 41 -4.60 -12.01 20.17
CA PRO A 41 -5.95 -12.03 19.64
C PRO A 41 -6.97 -11.18 20.44
N GLN A 42 -6.68 -10.80 21.69
CA GLN A 42 -7.54 -9.93 22.51
C GLN A 42 -7.07 -8.47 22.55
N HIS A 43 -6.17 -8.06 21.66
CA HIS A 43 -5.71 -6.67 21.65
C HIS A 43 -6.88 -5.71 21.40
N PRO A 44 -7.17 -4.75 22.31
CA PRO A 44 -8.36 -3.91 22.26
C PRO A 44 -8.42 -3.03 20.99
N ASP A 45 -7.27 -2.61 20.47
CA ASP A 45 -7.21 -1.76 19.26
C ASP A 45 -7.12 -2.53 17.92
N LEU A 46 -7.41 -3.84 17.88
CA LEU A 46 -7.30 -4.64 16.64
C LEU A 46 -8.13 -4.06 15.49
N GLU A 47 -9.35 -3.61 15.78
CA GLU A 47 -10.24 -3.04 14.77
C GLU A 47 -9.67 -1.73 14.22
N ALA A 48 -9.16 -0.86 15.09
CA ALA A 48 -8.53 0.40 14.69
C ALA A 48 -7.28 0.16 13.82
N ILE A 49 -6.47 -0.85 14.15
CA ILE A 49 -5.29 -1.23 13.35
C ILE A 49 -5.72 -1.76 11.98
N ARG A 50 -6.77 -2.58 11.92
CA ARG A 50 -7.34 -3.09 10.65
C ARG A 50 -7.83 -1.97 9.76
N GLU A 51 -8.53 -0.99 10.31
CA GLU A 51 -8.98 0.18 9.55
C GLU A 51 -7.80 1.01 9.04
N LYS A 52 -6.77 1.25 9.87
CA LYS A 52 -5.56 1.96 9.43
C LYS A 52 -4.88 1.27 8.25
N VAL A 53 -4.74 -0.05 8.29
CA VAL A 53 -4.16 -0.83 7.18
C VAL A 53 -4.99 -0.70 5.91
N LYS A 54 -6.32 -0.81 6.00
CA LYS A 54 -7.23 -0.67 4.85
C LYS A 54 -7.17 0.74 4.25
N THR A 55 -7.21 1.77 5.09
CA THR A 55 -7.14 3.17 4.66
C THR A 55 -5.81 3.46 3.99
N ALA A 56 -4.69 3.03 4.58
CA ALA A 56 -3.37 3.19 3.97
C ALA A 56 -3.28 2.49 2.61
N ALA A 57 -3.79 1.26 2.49
CA ALA A 57 -3.83 0.53 1.22
C ALA A 57 -4.67 1.25 0.16
N ASN A 58 -5.82 1.82 0.55
CA ASN A 58 -6.64 2.62 -0.35
C ASN A 58 -5.92 3.90 -0.78
N THR A 59 -5.39 4.68 0.15
CA THR A 59 -4.64 5.90 -0.15
C THR A 59 -3.48 5.61 -1.10
N TRP A 60 -2.71 4.54 -0.85
CA TRP A 60 -1.59 4.15 -1.70
C TRP A 60 -2.01 3.83 -3.14
N LYS A 61 -3.17 3.17 -3.33
CA LYS A 61 -3.75 2.96 -4.67
C LYS A 61 -4.10 4.27 -5.36
N PHE A 62 -4.59 5.26 -4.63
CA PHE A 62 -4.93 6.59 -5.16
C PHE A 62 -3.69 7.46 -5.41
N THR A 63 -2.64 7.39 -4.60
CA THR A 63 -1.39 8.13 -4.83
C THR A 63 -0.77 7.77 -6.18
N LYS A 64 -0.76 6.48 -6.54
CA LYS A 64 -0.36 6.02 -7.89
C LYS A 64 -1.25 6.56 -9.02
N LYS A 65 -2.49 6.95 -8.71
CA LYS A 65 -3.49 7.43 -9.67
C LYS A 65 -3.52 8.97 -9.76
N SER A 66 -2.58 9.69 -9.15
CA SER A 66 -2.48 11.15 -9.34
C SER A 66 -2.06 11.46 -10.79
N ILE A 67 -3.07 11.58 -11.65
CA ILE A 67 -2.96 11.88 -13.09
C ILE A 67 -2.31 13.25 -13.35
N ASP A 68 -2.24 14.12 -12.33
CA ASP A 68 -1.54 15.41 -12.41
C ASP A 68 -0.02 15.29 -12.66
N GLU A 69 0.59 14.12 -12.37
CA GLU A 69 2.01 13.89 -12.58
C GLU A 69 2.34 13.58 -14.06
N TYR A 70 1.34 13.14 -14.85
CA TYR A 70 1.44 13.04 -16.30
C TYR A 70 0.81 14.28 -16.94
N LYS A 71 1.42 15.45 -16.72
CA LYS A 71 1.38 16.49 -17.76
C LYS A 71 2.13 15.91 -18.95
N LEU A 72 1.42 15.19 -19.82
CA LEU A 72 1.90 14.91 -21.17
C LEU A 72 2.47 16.23 -21.68
N PRO A 73 3.72 16.27 -22.16
CA PRO A 73 4.30 17.50 -22.66
C PRO A 73 3.32 18.09 -23.66
N ASN A 74 2.99 19.37 -23.51
CA ASN A 74 2.16 20.07 -24.48
C ASN A 74 2.77 19.78 -25.86
N GLY A 75 2.03 19.04 -26.68
CA GLY A 75 2.45 18.76 -28.05
C GLY A 75 2.72 20.08 -28.78
N PRO A 76 3.47 20.05 -29.89
CA PRO A 76 3.82 21.27 -30.61
C PRO A 76 2.58 22.11 -30.86
N HIS A 77 2.63 23.38 -30.44
CA HIS A 77 1.53 24.30 -30.62
C HIS A 77 1.20 24.39 -32.12
N PRO A 78 -0.10 24.38 -32.50
CA PRO A 78 -0.47 24.51 -33.90
C PRO A 78 0.12 25.81 -34.44
N VAL A 79 0.76 25.73 -35.61
CA VAL A 79 1.29 26.91 -36.31
C VAL A 79 0.11 27.84 -36.56
N LYS A 80 0.15 29.03 -35.95
CA LYS A 80 -0.85 30.07 -36.21
C LYS A 80 -0.68 30.50 -37.67
N ASN A 81 -1.70 30.29 -38.49
CA ASN A 81 -1.84 30.93 -39.79
C ASN A 81 -2.13 32.42 -39.62
#